data_AF-A0A1V0FWP4-F1
#
_entry.id   AF-A0A1V0FWP4-F1
#
_cell.length_a   1.000
_cell.length_b   1.000
_cell.length_c   1.000
_cell.angle_alpha   90.00
_cell.angle_beta   90.00
_cell.angle_gamma   90.00
#
_symmetry.space_group_name_H-M   'P 1'
#
loop_
_entity.id
_entity.type
_entity.pdbx_description
1 polymer ?
#
loop_
_entity_poly.entity_id
_entity_poly.type
_entity_poly.pdbx_seq_one_letter_code
_entity_poly.pdbx_strand_id
1 'polypeptide(L)' 'KGPCRMDYKINDCCKQSDCPSQSTCCKLPCRHVCQRESR' A
#
# COMPACT_ATOMS: atom_id res chain seq x y z
N LYS A 1 -7.06 10.59 15.33
CA LYS A 1 -6.72 9.60 14.27
C LYS A 1 -7.98 8.76 14.01
N GLY A 2 -8.84 9.22 13.09
CA GLY A 2 -10.15 8.59 12.84
C GLY A 2 -10.01 7.19 12.22
N PRO A 3 -10.95 6.27 12.45
CA PRO A 3 -10.82 4.89 12.00
C PRO A 3 -11.02 4.86 10.49
N CYS A 4 -10.04 4.30 9.80
CA CYS A 4 -10.17 4.06 8.37
C CYS A 4 -11.37 3.16 8.11
N ARG A 5 -12.24 3.59 7.18
CA ARG A 5 -13.43 2.84 6.77
C ARG A 5 -12.97 1.49 6.21
N MET A 6 -13.15 0.44 6.99
CA MET A 6 -12.66 -0.93 6.72
C MET A 6 -13.49 -1.66 5.66
N ASP A 7 -14.53 -1.02 5.11
CA ASP A 7 -15.47 -1.62 4.16
C ASP A 7 -14.84 -1.92 2.80
N TYR A 8 -13.67 -1.34 2.50
CA TYR A 8 -12.89 -1.64 1.30
C TYR A 8 -11.40 -1.51 1.63
N LYS A 9 -10.78 -2.58 2.13
CA LYS A 9 -9.31 -2.68 2.22
C LYS A 9 -8.75 -2.73 0.80
N ILE A 10 -8.60 -1.57 0.15
CA ILE A 10 -7.89 -1.45 -1.12
C ILE A 10 -6.40 -1.62 -0.80
N ASN A 11 -5.96 -2.87 -0.85
CA ASN A 11 -4.54 -3.21 -0.79
C ASN A 11 -4.06 -3.33 -2.23
N ASP A 12 -3.30 -2.33 -2.66
CA ASP A 12 -2.58 -2.34 -3.93
C ASP A 12 -1.50 -3.44 -3.93
N CYS A 13 -0.99 -3.79 -2.74
CA CYS A 13 0.00 -4.85 -2.56
C CYS A 13 -0.18 -5.60 -1.24
N CYS A 14 0.18 -6.88 -1.21
CA CYS A 14 0.30 -7.64 0.04
C CYS A 14 1.76 -7.96 0.37
N LYS A 15 2.57 -8.14 -0.67
CA LYS A 15 4.02 -8.38 -0.64
C LYS A 15 4.73 -7.48 -1.64
N GLN A 16 6.03 -7.31 -1.45
CA GLN A 16 6.89 -6.51 -2.34
C GLN A 16 6.79 -6.94 -3.82
N SER A 17 6.59 -8.24 -4.08
CA SER A 17 6.45 -8.78 -5.43
C SER A 17 5.12 -8.49 -6.10
N ASP A 18 4.11 -7.99 -5.38
CA ASP A 18 2.88 -7.50 -6.01
C ASP A 18 3.11 -6.12 -6.65
N CYS A 19 4.16 -5.40 -6.24
CA CYS A 19 4.50 -4.09 -6.75
C CYS A 19 5.41 -4.17 -7.98
N PRO A 20 5.22 -3.27 -8.97
CA PRO A 20 6.11 -3.18 -10.12
C PRO A 20 7.53 -2.77 -9.69
N SER A 21 8.54 -3.22 -10.46
CA SER A 21 9.95 -2.84 -10.22
C SER A 21 10.10 -1.33 -10.04
N GLN A 22 10.87 -0.92 -9.02
CA GLN A 22 11.03 0.46 -8.52
C GLN A 22 9.89 0.98 -7.62
N SER A 23 8.92 0.12 -7.23
CA SER A 23 7.90 0.47 -6.24
C SER A 23 8.02 -0.42 -5.02
N THR A 24 7.89 0.13 -3.82
CA THR A 24 7.95 -0.57 -2.54
C THR A 24 6.56 -0.75 -1.96
N CYS A 25 6.24 -1.93 -1.44
CA CYS A 25 4.97 -2.16 -0.78
C CYS A 25 4.99 -1.52 0.62
N CYS A 26 4.33 -0.38 0.75
CA CYS A 26 4.25 0.36 2.00
C CYS A 26 2.98 -0.02 2.77
N LYS A 27 3.17 -0.48 4.02
CA LYS A 27 2.07 -0.75 4.94
C LYS A 27 1.65 0.55 5.62
N LEU A 28 0.59 1.17 5.11
CA LEU A 28 -0.05 2.30 5.78
C LEU A 28 -1.11 1.76 6.76
N PRO A 29 -1.47 2.51 7.81
CA PRO A 29 -2.45 2.08 8.82
C PRO A 29 -3.83 1.71 8.25
N CYS A 30 -4.10 2.01 6.99
CA CYS A 30 -5.41 1.88 6.36
C CYS A 30 -5.40 1.16 5.02
N ARG A 31 -4.22 0.97 4.41
CA ARG A 31 -4.04 0.34 3.10
C ARG A 31 -2.59 -0.05 2.90
N HIS A 32 -2.35 -1.10 2.13
CA HIS A 32 -1.02 -1.39 1.61
C HIS A 32 -0.94 -0.87 0.18
N VAL A 33 0.06 -0.04 -0.12
CA VAL A 33 0.20 0.61 -1.43
C VAL A 33 1.61 0.48 -1.98
N CYS A 34 1.71 0.27 -3.29
CA CYS A 34 2.96 0.36 -4.00
C CYS A 34 3.35 1.84 -4.14
N GLN A 35 4.36 2.28 -3.40
CA GLN A 35 4.92 3.62 -3.59
C GLN A 35 6.21 3.52 -4.39
N ARG A 36 6.29 4.23 -5.52
CA ARG A 36 7.58 4.43 -6.20
C ARG A 36 8.46 5.28 -5.30
N GLU A 37 9.74 4.93 -5.20
CA GLU A 37 10.73 5.91 -4.77
C GLU A 37 10.78 6.99 -5.87
N SER A 38 10.02 8.07 -5.68
CA SER A 38 10.18 9.26 -6.50
C SER A 38 11.50 9.88 -6.09
N ARG A 39 12.50 9.72 -6.95
CA ARG A 39 13.76 10.45 -6.85
C ARG A 39 13.54 11.94 -7.08
#